data_AF-A0A9Q0VCM8-F1
#
_entry.id   AF-A0A9Q0VCM8-F1
#
_cell.length_a   1.000
_cell.length_b   1.000
_cell.length_c   1.000
_cell.angle_alpha   90.00
_cell.angle_beta   90.00
_cell.angle_gamma   90.00
#
_symmetry.space_group_name_H-M   'P 1'
#
loop_
_entity.id
_entity.type
_entity.pdbx_description
1 polymer ?
#
loop_
_entity_poly.entity_id
_entity_poly.type
_entity_poly.pdbx_seq_one_letter_code
_entity_poly.pdbx_strand_id
1 'polypeptide(L)'
;MDSSTASTTEESKAKIVASKSSGIQSSRGCRLSGIRINKEDLNRKLSVPEYLRHAIRDSIKSKDVNAAVDRCREGNNGGSEAAPEGPMVVFVNSKSGGRHGPQLKERLQQLMGEEQVFDLSDVKPNEFVNYGLVCLEKLAGLGDYCAKETRDKLRIMVAGGDGTVGWVLGSLAELHTQGREPVPPVAVLPLGTGNDLSRSFGWGGSFPIFWKSAVKRSLLRAITDPVCHLDSWHLLVSMPSGEVVDPPHSLKPTEECSLEQ
;
A
#
# COMPACT_ATOMS: atom_id res chain seq x y z
N MET A 1 8.33 80.84 -21.19
CA MET A 1 6.93 81.12 -21.54
C MET A 1 6.46 79.95 -22.40
N ASP A 2 6.37 78.78 -21.78
CA ASP A 2 5.16 78.23 -21.15
C ASP A 2 4.29 77.57 -22.22
N SER A 3 4.32 76.24 -22.32
CA SER A 3 3.31 75.30 -21.77
C SER A 3 2.60 74.64 -22.96
N SER A 4 2.15 73.39 -23.02
CA SER A 4 2.27 72.21 -22.16
C SER A 4 1.93 70.98 -23.02
N THR A 5 2.44 69.86 -22.55
CA THR A 5 2.35 68.47 -22.99
C THR A 5 0.92 67.91 -22.98
N ALA A 6 0.60 67.01 -23.93
CA ALA A 6 -0.35 65.91 -23.74
C ALA A 6 -0.14 64.82 -24.81
N SER A 7 0.78 63.89 -24.56
CA SER A 7 0.83 62.59 -25.27
C SER A 7 0.18 61.54 -24.37
N THR A 8 -0.87 60.92 -24.89
CA THR A 8 -1.64 59.85 -24.25
C THR A 8 -0.79 58.59 -24.11
N THR A 9 -0.47 58.25 -22.87
CA THR A 9 0.08 56.95 -22.48
C THR A 9 -1.08 56.06 -22.05
N GLU A 10 -1.38 55.02 -22.83
CA GLU A 10 -2.32 53.98 -22.45
C GLU A 10 -1.67 53.04 -21.42
N GLU A 11 -1.99 53.25 -20.14
CA GLU A 11 -1.75 52.27 -19.08
C GLU A 11 -2.81 51.15 -19.17
N SER A 12 -2.42 49.99 -19.69
CA SER A 12 -3.21 48.77 -19.61
C SER A 12 -3.27 48.26 -18.17
N LYS A 13 -4.33 48.62 -17.43
CA LYS A 13 -4.67 48.03 -16.12
C LYS A 13 -5.07 46.56 -16.29
N ALA A 14 -4.18 45.64 -15.90
CA ALA A 14 -4.53 44.24 -15.72
C ALA A 14 -5.55 44.10 -14.57
N LYS A 15 -6.81 43.78 -14.92
CA LYS A 15 -7.82 43.35 -13.95
C LYS A 15 -7.50 41.92 -13.49
N ILE A 16 -7.07 41.77 -12.25
CA ILE A 16 -7.05 40.48 -11.57
C ILE A 16 -8.50 40.05 -11.35
N VAL A 17 -8.99 39.15 -12.21
CA VAL A 17 -10.28 38.49 -12.03
C VAL A 17 -10.08 37.37 -11.02
N ALA A 18 -10.49 37.62 -9.77
CA ALA A 18 -10.63 36.58 -8.77
C ALA A 18 -11.73 35.61 -9.23
N SER A 19 -11.31 34.49 -9.81
CA SER A 19 -12.21 33.38 -10.15
C SER A 19 -12.56 32.66 -8.85
N LYS A 20 -13.73 32.94 -8.29
CA LYS A 20 -14.34 32.11 -7.24
C LYS A 20 -14.63 30.74 -7.85
N SER A 21 -13.83 29.73 -7.49
CA SER A 21 -14.16 28.34 -7.78
C SER A 21 -15.32 27.93 -6.85
N SER A 22 -16.53 27.94 -7.39
CA SER A 22 -17.70 27.39 -6.71
C SER A 22 -17.49 25.89 -6.54
N GLY A 23 -17.30 25.47 -5.30
CA GLY A 23 -17.21 24.07 -4.92
C GLY A 23 -18.49 23.33 -5.30
N ILE A 24 -18.36 22.43 -6.27
CA ILE A 24 -19.25 21.28 -6.40
C ILE A 24 -18.33 20.08 -6.57
N GLN A 25 -17.81 19.58 -5.45
CA GLN A 25 -17.33 18.20 -5.43
C GLN A 25 -18.55 17.30 -5.55
N SER A 26 -18.68 16.66 -6.70
CA SER A 26 -19.64 15.59 -6.95
C SER A 26 -19.39 14.48 -5.93
N SER A 27 -20.21 14.45 -4.87
CA SER A 27 -20.21 13.43 -3.85
C SER A 27 -20.90 12.17 -4.38
N ARG A 28 -20.21 11.44 -5.27
CA ARG A 28 -20.49 10.03 -5.51
C ARG A 28 -19.41 9.19 -4.83
N GLY A 29 -19.64 8.89 -3.56
CA GLY A 29 -18.87 7.87 -2.85
C GLY A 29 -18.88 8.01 -1.33
N CYS A 30 -19.48 7.03 -0.65
CA CYS A 30 -19.31 6.66 0.75
C CYS A 30 -20.35 7.17 1.78
N ARG A 31 -21.42 6.38 1.94
CA ARG A 31 -22.39 6.41 3.05
C ARG A 31 -21.82 5.83 4.37
N LEU A 32 -20.59 6.15 4.76
CA LEU A 32 -19.99 5.68 6.02
C LEU A 32 -19.76 6.79 7.05
N SER A 33 -20.22 8.02 6.80
CA SER A 33 -20.15 9.11 7.78
C SER A 33 -21.15 8.87 8.93
N GLY A 34 -20.72 8.15 9.96
CA GLY A 34 -21.49 7.97 11.21
C GLY A 34 -21.38 6.58 11.86
N ILE A 35 -20.83 5.58 11.18
CA ILE A 35 -20.74 4.22 11.74
C ILE A 35 -19.58 4.15 12.74
N ARG A 36 -19.91 3.83 14.00
CA ARG A 36 -18.93 3.54 15.04
C ARG A 36 -18.39 2.13 14.82
N ILE A 37 -17.19 2.03 14.23
CA ILE A 37 -16.55 0.73 13.97
C ILE A 37 -16.02 0.13 15.28
N ASN A 38 -16.68 -0.95 15.71
CA ASN A 38 -16.26 -1.77 16.84
C ASN A 38 -14.87 -2.37 16.57
N LYS A 39 -13.99 -2.37 17.60
CA LYS A 39 -12.60 -2.82 17.43
C LYS A 39 -12.53 -4.34 17.26
N GLU A 40 -13.29 -5.06 18.07
CA GLU A 40 -13.30 -6.52 18.15
C GLU A 40 -13.87 -7.13 16.86
N ASP A 41 -14.94 -6.54 16.32
CA ASP A 41 -15.51 -6.94 15.02
C ASP A 41 -14.53 -6.70 13.87
N LEU A 42 -13.84 -5.55 13.89
CA LEU A 42 -12.84 -5.25 12.87
C LEU A 42 -11.66 -6.23 12.96
N ASN A 43 -11.15 -6.49 14.16
CA ASN A 43 -10.08 -7.46 14.43
C ASN A 43 -10.45 -8.86 13.91
N ARG A 44 -11.65 -9.37 14.24
CA ARG A 44 -12.14 -10.67 13.75
C ARG A 44 -12.16 -10.77 12.21
N LYS A 45 -12.44 -9.66 11.51
CA LYS A 45 -12.51 -9.64 10.05
C LYS A 45 -11.14 -9.65 9.36
N LEU A 46 -10.05 -9.23 10.04
CA LEU A 46 -8.75 -9.00 9.39
C LEU A 46 -7.56 -9.74 10.02
N SER A 47 -7.68 -10.17 11.27
CA SER A 47 -6.54 -10.78 11.96
C SER A 47 -6.32 -12.19 11.46
N VAL A 48 -5.09 -12.42 11.00
CA VAL A 48 -4.62 -13.74 10.59
C VAL A 48 -4.48 -14.60 11.85
N PRO A 49 -4.92 -15.87 11.80
CA PRO A 49 -4.78 -16.81 12.91
C PRO A 49 -3.39 -16.84 13.54
N GLU A 50 -3.34 -17.06 14.84
CA GLU A 50 -2.11 -16.84 15.63
C GLU A 50 -0.92 -17.67 15.15
N TYR A 51 -1.16 -18.95 14.90
CA TYR A 51 -0.13 -19.86 14.42
C TYR A 51 0.42 -19.43 13.04
N LEU A 52 -0.44 -18.94 12.14
CA LEU A 52 -0.03 -18.43 10.82
C LEU A 52 0.77 -17.13 10.94
N ARG A 53 0.32 -16.15 11.72
CA ARG A 53 1.05 -14.88 11.87
C ARG A 53 2.41 -15.08 12.54
N HIS A 54 2.51 -16.02 13.49
CA HIS A 54 3.80 -16.42 14.06
C HIS A 54 4.70 -17.13 13.04
N ALA A 55 4.16 -18.08 12.27
CA ALA A 55 4.94 -18.78 11.24
C ALA A 55 5.47 -17.82 10.15
N ILE A 56 4.66 -16.85 9.73
CA ILE A 56 5.06 -15.78 8.79
C ILE A 56 6.16 -14.91 9.39
N ARG A 57 5.98 -14.44 10.63
CA ARG A 57 7.00 -13.62 11.32
C ARG A 57 8.31 -14.37 11.42
N ASP A 58 8.25 -15.62 11.84
CA ASP A 58 9.43 -16.43 12.08
C ASP A 58 10.14 -16.77 10.77
N SER A 59 9.42 -17.07 9.69
CA SER A 59 10.02 -17.32 8.37
C SER A 59 10.75 -16.09 7.83
N ILE A 60 10.18 -14.89 7.99
CA ILE A 60 10.81 -13.63 7.58
C ILE A 60 12.07 -13.37 8.42
N LYS A 61 11.99 -13.54 9.75
CA LYS A 61 13.12 -13.31 10.66
C LYS A 61 14.27 -14.28 10.43
N SER A 62 13.98 -15.58 10.26
CA SER A 62 15.01 -16.60 10.06
C SER A 62 15.51 -16.69 8.62
N LYS A 63 14.75 -16.14 7.66
CA LYS A 63 14.95 -16.37 6.22
C LYS A 63 14.94 -17.86 5.86
N ASP A 64 14.18 -18.64 6.63
CA ASP A 64 14.03 -20.08 6.48
C ASP A 64 12.56 -20.46 6.66
N VAL A 65 11.88 -20.71 5.54
CA VAL A 65 10.48 -21.12 5.52
C VAL A 65 10.30 -22.53 6.04
N ASN A 66 11.24 -23.44 5.79
CA ASN A 66 11.09 -24.85 6.15
C ASN A 66 11.06 -25.00 7.67
N ALA A 67 12.06 -24.42 8.35
CA ALA A 67 12.14 -24.49 9.80
C ALA A 67 10.95 -23.81 10.49
N ALA A 68 10.41 -22.72 9.93
CA ALA A 68 9.24 -22.05 10.46
C ALA A 68 7.96 -22.90 10.31
N VAL A 69 7.77 -23.53 9.15
CA VAL A 69 6.64 -24.42 8.88
C VAL A 69 6.68 -25.67 9.76
N ASP A 70 7.86 -26.25 9.98
CA ASP A 70 7.99 -27.44 10.83
C ASP A 70 7.62 -27.13 12.28
N ARG A 71 8.15 -26.04 12.85
CA ARG A 71 7.77 -25.56 14.20
C ARG A 71 6.27 -25.26 14.31
N CYS A 72 5.70 -24.67 13.27
CA CYS A 72 4.28 -24.35 13.22
C CYS A 72 3.40 -25.60 13.30
N ARG A 73 3.82 -26.70 12.65
CA ARG A 73 3.07 -27.97 12.67
C ARG A 73 3.23 -28.72 13.98
N GLU A 74 4.41 -28.67 14.59
CA GLU A 74 4.64 -29.28 15.91
C GLU A 74 3.79 -28.62 17.01
N GLY A 75 3.53 -27.31 16.90
CA GLY A 75 2.72 -26.56 17.86
C GLY A 75 1.20 -26.58 17.63
N ASN A 76 0.73 -26.98 16.44
CA ASN A 76 -0.69 -26.91 16.09
C ASN A 76 -1.43 -28.22 16.40
N ASN A 77 -2.15 -28.24 17.53
CA ASN A 77 -2.99 -29.38 17.96
C ASN A 77 -4.35 -29.46 17.22
N GLY A 78 -4.34 -29.40 15.89
CA GLY A 78 -5.50 -29.76 15.05
C GLY A 78 -6.75 -28.90 15.22
N GLY A 79 -6.63 -27.68 15.74
CA GLY A 79 -7.74 -26.72 15.76
C GLY A 79 -8.03 -26.24 14.36
N SER A 80 -9.22 -26.55 13.82
CA SER A 80 -9.68 -25.99 12.54
C SER A 80 -10.09 -24.52 12.75
N GLU A 81 -9.11 -23.62 12.82
CA GLU A 81 -9.38 -22.19 12.78
C GLU A 81 -9.83 -21.77 11.37
N ALA A 82 -10.86 -20.93 11.30
CA ALA A 82 -11.35 -20.38 10.03
C ALA A 82 -10.51 -19.17 9.61
N ALA A 83 -10.26 -19.02 8.31
CA ALA A 83 -9.62 -17.81 7.80
C ALA A 83 -10.54 -16.59 7.95
N PRO A 84 -10.00 -15.40 8.23
CA PRO A 84 -10.77 -14.18 8.34
C PRO A 84 -11.39 -13.76 6.98
N GLU A 85 -12.38 -12.86 7.01
CA GLU A 85 -13.06 -12.34 5.81
C GLU A 85 -12.11 -11.55 4.88
N GLY A 86 -11.13 -10.88 5.47
CA GLY A 86 -10.12 -10.12 4.76
C GLY A 86 -8.81 -10.08 5.52
N PRO A 87 -8.06 -11.20 5.56
CA PRO A 87 -6.76 -11.24 6.22
C PRO A 87 -5.89 -10.13 5.66
N MET A 88 -5.29 -9.34 6.54
CA MET A 88 -4.60 -8.13 6.12
C MET A 88 -3.18 -8.05 6.66
N VAL A 89 -2.24 -7.65 5.81
CA VAL A 89 -0.91 -7.24 6.22
C VAL A 89 -0.74 -5.76 5.93
N VAL A 90 -0.11 -5.03 6.86
CA VAL A 90 0.11 -3.59 6.73
C VAL A 90 1.59 -3.28 6.66
N PHE A 91 2.00 -2.60 5.60
CA PHE A 91 3.33 -1.99 5.50
C PHE A 91 3.25 -0.53 5.90
N VAL A 92 4.11 -0.10 6.82
CA VAL A 92 4.20 1.28 7.28
C VAL A 92 5.57 1.83 6.94
N ASN A 93 5.61 2.91 6.16
CA ASN A 93 6.83 3.70 6.02
C ASN A 93 6.88 4.75 7.15
N SER A 94 7.56 4.41 8.25
CA SER A 94 7.62 5.28 9.43
C SER A 94 8.29 6.64 9.18
N LYS A 95 9.08 6.75 8.11
CA LYS A 95 9.77 7.98 7.70
C LYS A 95 8.91 8.93 6.85
N SER A 96 7.73 8.49 6.39
CA SER A 96 6.82 9.31 5.58
C SER A 96 5.96 10.28 6.41
N GLY A 97 5.56 11.40 5.78
CA GLY A 97 4.63 12.45 6.20
C GLY A 97 4.45 12.74 7.70
N GLY A 98 4.97 13.90 8.12
CA GLY A 98 4.69 14.50 9.43
C GLY A 98 5.22 13.72 10.64
N ARG A 99 5.90 12.58 10.43
CA ARG A 99 6.43 11.68 11.47
C ARG A 99 5.36 11.00 12.34
N HIS A 100 4.13 10.83 11.82
CA HIS A 100 3.08 10.06 12.51
C HIS A 100 3.24 8.54 12.37
N GLY A 101 4.18 8.08 11.55
CA GLY A 101 4.43 6.66 11.26
C GLY A 101 4.54 5.74 12.49
N PRO A 102 5.37 6.07 13.51
CA PRO A 102 5.48 5.23 14.71
C PRO A 102 4.16 5.10 15.48
N GLN A 103 3.43 6.21 15.66
CA GLN A 103 2.13 6.23 16.35
C GLN A 103 1.06 5.46 15.56
N LEU A 104 1.10 5.55 14.23
CA LEU A 104 0.22 4.79 13.35
C LEU A 104 0.54 3.29 13.43
N LYS A 105 1.81 2.90 13.39
CA LYS A 105 2.27 1.51 13.55
C LYS A 105 1.73 0.94 14.86
N GLU A 106 2.01 1.58 15.98
CA GLU A 106 1.54 1.13 17.30
C GLU A 106 0.01 0.97 17.31
N ARG A 107 -0.71 1.93 16.72
CA ARG A 107 -2.18 1.84 16.66
C ARG A 107 -2.67 0.67 15.81
N LEU A 108 -2.04 0.40 14.67
CA LEU A 108 -2.37 -0.75 13.84
C LEU A 108 -2.09 -2.05 14.58
N GLN A 109 -0.94 -2.16 15.26
CA GLN A 109 -0.58 -3.34 16.05
C GLN A 109 -1.61 -3.61 17.16
N GLN A 110 -2.10 -2.57 17.84
CA GLN A 110 -3.20 -2.70 18.82
C GLN A 110 -4.52 -3.18 18.21
N LEU A 111 -4.74 -2.99 16.90
CA LEU A 111 -5.95 -3.39 16.19
C LEU A 111 -5.86 -4.79 15.60
N MET A 112 -4.67 -5.27 15.22
CA MET A 112 -4.52 -6.50 14.42
C MET A 112 -3.40 -7.46 14.82
N GLY A 113 -2.57 -7.12 15.81
CA GLY A 113 -1.38 -7.89 16.16
C GLY A 113 -0.11 -7.27 15.57
N GLU A 114 1.01 -7.48 16.26
CA GLU A 114 2.29 -6.89 15.86
C GLU A 114 2.89 -7.52 14.61
N GLU A 115 2.59 -8.79 14.38
CA GLU A 115 3.15 -9.66 13.35
C GLU A 115 2.54 -9.41 11.97
N GLN A 116 1.43 -8.69 11.91
CA GLN A 116 0.77 -8.29 10.66
C GLN A 116 1.11 -6.84 10.26
N VAL A 117 1.91 -6.12 11.06
CA VAL A 117 2.27 -4.71 10.80
C VAL A 117 3.78 -4.56 10.68
N PHE A 118 4.25 -4.46 9.44
CA PHE A 118 5.66 -4.37 9.09
C PHE A 118 6.08 -2.91 8.89
N ASP A 119 7.13 -2.48 9.58
CA ASP A 119 7.82 -1.24 9.21
C ASP A 119 8.73 -1.54 8.02
N LEU A 120 8.65 -0.73 6.98
CA LEU A 120 9.45 -0.90 5.77
C LEU A 120 10.95 -0.63 5.97
N SER A 121 11.33 -0.05 7.12
CA SER A 121 12.73 0.04 7.54
C SER A 121 13.25 -1.29 8.11
N ASP A 122 12.36 -2.14 8.63
CA ASP A 122 12.70 -3.40 9.30
C ASP A 122 12.52 -4.60 8.37
N VAL A 123 11.41 -4.64 7.63
CA VAL A 123 11.05 -5.74 6.71
C VAL A 123 10.75 -5.16 5.33
N LYS A 124 11.52 -5.58 4.34
CA LYS A 124 11.30 -5.15 2.95
C LYS A 124 10.13 -5.92 2.32
N PRO A 125 9.39 -5.33 1.36
CA PRO A 125 8.26 -6.03 0.73
C PRO A 125 8.67 -7.35 0.06
N ASN A 126 9.85 -7.42 -0.55
CA ASN A 126 10.37 -8.64 -1.16
C ASN A 126 10.71 -9.74 -0.13
N GLU A 127 11.09 -9.38 1.10
CA GLU A 127 11.28 -10.37 2.18
C GLU A 127 9.93 -10.97 2.61
N PHE A 128 8.87 -10.16 2.68
CA PHE A 128 7.52 -10.68 2.90
C PHE A 128 7.06 -11.61 1.76
N VAL A 129 7.31 -11.24 0.49
CA VAL A 129 6.96 -12.07 -0.67
C VAL A 129 7.70 -13.41 -0.67
N ASN A 130 9.01 -13.39 -0.38
CA ASN A 130 9.87 -14.58 -0.48
C ASN A 130 9.82 -15.49 0.75
N TYR A 131 9.49 -14.96 1.92
CA TYR A 131 9.46 -15.76 3.16
C TYR A 131 8.06 -15.83 3.78
N GLY A 132 7.34 -14.71 3.84
CA GLY A 132 6.01 -14.65 4.45
C GLY A 132 4.94 -15.35 3.60
N LEU A 133 4.80 -14.96 2.33
CA LEU A 133 3.83 -15.58 1.42
C LEU A 133 4.19 -17.03 1.12
N VAL A 134 5.47 -17.33 0.90
CA VAL A 134 5.92 -18.72 0.67
C VAL A 134 5.61 -19.61 1.88
N CYS A 135 5.68 -19.09 3.10
CA CYS A 135 5.26 -19.82 4.31
C CYS A 135 3.78 -20.22 4.25
N LEU A 136 2.89 -19.27 3.92
CA LEU A 136 1.46 -19.55 3.74
C LEU A 136 1.20 -20.56 2.61
N GLU A 137 1.86 -20.38 1.46
CA GLU A 137 1.73 -21.27 0.30
C GLU A 137 2.21 -22.69 0.62
N LYS A 138 3.29 -22.82 1.39
CA LYS A 138 3.81 -24.12 1.81
C LYS A 138 2.87 -24.81 2.80
N LEU A 139 2.35 -24.09 3.80
CA LEU A 139 1.36 -24.64 4.73
C LEU A 139 0.10 -25.08 3.98
N ALA A 140 -0.38 -24.28 3.03
CA ALA A 140 -1.49 -24.63 2.15
C ALA A 140 -1.21 -25.91 1.34
N GLY A 141 0.00 -26.03 0.77
CA GLY A 141 0.44 -27.23 0.04
C GLY A 141 0.55 -28.49 0.92
N LEU A 142 0.72 -28.32 2.24
CA LEU A 142 0.72 -29.40 3.23
C LEU A 142 -0.68 -29.75 3.76
N GLY A 143 -1.73 -29.17 3.19
CA GLY A 143 -3.12 -29.47 3.54
C GLY A 143 -3.75 -28.53 4.58
N ASP A 144 -3.08 -27.43 4.93
CA ASP A 144 -3.66 -26.41 5.79
C ASP A 144 -4.68 -25.55 5.02
N TYR A 145 -5.96 -25.89 5.15
CA TYR A 145 -7.05 -25.17 4.49
C TYR A 145 -7.18 -23.72 4.93
N CYS A 146 -6.86 -23.41 6.20
CA CYS A 146 -6.92 -22.07 6.73
C CYS A 146 -5.80 -21.20 6.16
N ALA A 147 -4.58 -21.74 6.04
CA ALA A 147 -3.47 -21.09 5.34
C ALA A 147 -3.82 -20.83 3.87
N LYS A 148 -4.44 -21.80 3.19
CA LYS A 148 -4.89 -21.67 1.80
C LYS A 148 -5.90 -20.53 1.65
N GLU A 149 -6.97 -20.55 2.42
CA GLU A 149 -8.02 -19.53 2.34
C GLU A 149 -7.49 -18.15 2.77
N THR A 150 -6.55 -18.11 3.73
CA THR A 150 -5.84 -16.89 4.12
C THR A 150 -5.01 -16.33 2.96
N ARG A 151 -4.27 -17.19 2.24
CA ARG A 151 -3.47 -16.80 1.06
C ARG A 151 -4.34 -16.29 -0.09
N ASP A 152 -5.49 -16.91 -0.31
CA ASP A 152 -6.43 -16.57 -1.39
C ASP A 152 -7.15 -15.23 -1.12
N LYS A 153 -7.46 -14.93 0.14
CA LYS A 153 -8.18 -13.71 0.56
C LYS A 153 -7.28 -12.59 1.05
N LEU A 154 -5.95 -12.79 1.06
CA LEU A 154 -5.00 -11.85 1.63
C LEU A 154 -5.11 -10.48 0.96
N ARG A 155 -5.10 -9.43 1.78
CA ARG A 155 -5.08 -8.03 1.35
C ARG A 155 -3.88 -7.32 1.96
N ILE A 156 -3.33 -6.36 1.23
CA ILE A 156 -2.22 -5.54 1.70
C ILE A 156 -2.71 -4.10 1.89
N MET A 157 -2.32 -3.47 2.99
CA MET A 157 -2.49 -2.03 3.16
C MET A 157 -1.12 -1.36 3.29
N VAL A 158 -0.91 -0.26 2.57
CA VAL A 158 0.35 0.47 2.59
C VAL A 158 0.13 1.86 3.14
N ALA A 159 0.77 2.17 4.27
CA ALA A 159 0.83 3.51 4.86
C ALA A 159 2.10 4.23 4.40
N GLY A 160 1.95 5.10 3.41
CA GLY A 160 3.06 5.82 2.76
C GLY A 160 2.57 6.82 1.71
N GLY A 161 3.51 7.36 0.94
CA GLY A 161 3.22 8.10 -0.30
C GLY A 161 3.40 7.25 -1.56
N ASP A 162 3.25 7.84 -2.75
CA ASP A 162 3.25 7.13 -4.02
C ASP A 162 4.49 6.24 -4.23
N GLY A 163 5.69 6.73 -3.92
CA GLY A 163 6.92 5.94 -4.04
C GLY A 163 6.97 4.72 -3.11
N THR A 164 6.33 4.80 -1.94
CA THR A 164 6.21 3.65 -1.02
C THR A 164 5.22 2.63 -1.55
N VAL A 165 4.06 3.09 -2.03
CA VAL A 165 3.04 2.20 -2.61
C VAL A 165 3.58 1.52 -3.87
N GLY A 166 4.27 2.26 -4.74
CA GLY A 166 4.92 1.70 -5.93
C GLY A 166 5.99 0.65 -5.60
N TRP A 167 6.78 0.83 -4.53
CA TRP A 167 7.74 -0.18 -4.10
C TRP A 167 7.09 -1.50 -3.69
N VAL A 168 6.00 -1.43 -2.91
CA VAL A 168 5.23 -2.62 -2.51
C VAL A 168 4.58 -3.28 -3.72
N LEU A 169 3.91 -2.50 -4.58
CA LEU A 169 3.28 -3.00 -5.81
C LEU A 169 4.29 -3.68 -6.72
N GLY A 170 5.47 -3.09 -6.92
CA GLY A 170 6.53 -3.67 -7.75
C GLY A 170 7.01 -5.02 -7.20
N SER A 171 7.15 -5.15 -5.88
CA SER A 171 7.54 -6.43 -5.26
C SER A 171 6.42 -7.48 -5.35
N LEU A 172 5.14 -7.07 -5.26
CA LEU A 172 4.01 -7.99 -5.45
C LEU A 172 3.81 -8.39 -6.91
N ALA A 173 4.21 -7.55 -7.87
CA ALA A 173 4.12 -7.86 -9.29
C ALA A 173 5.03 -9.05 -9.69
N GLU A 174 6.10 -9.32 -8.93
CA GLU A 174 6.92 -10.52 -9.09
C GLU A 174 6.11 -11.83 -8.94
N LEU A 175 5.03 -11.81 -8.16
CA LEU A 175 4.14 -12.97 -8.04
C LEU A 175 3.49 -13.31 -9.39
N HIS A 176 3.05 -12.30 -10.13
CA HIS A 176 2.44 -12.48 -11.44
C HIS A 176 3.45 -13.05 -12.45
N THR A 177 4.67 -12.50 -12.50
CA THR A 177 5.72 -12.98 -13.41
C THR A 177 6.16 -14.42 -13.09
N GLN A 178 6.07 -14.83 -11.82
CA GLN A 178 6.33 -16.19 -11.35
C GLN A 178 5.12 -17.14 -11.47
N GLY A 179 3.96 -16.67 -11.95
CA GLY A 179 2.73 -17.46 -12.03
C GLY A 179 2.12 -17.82 -10.66
N ARG A 180 2.43 -17.05 -9.61
CA ARG A 180 2.00 -17.26 -8.22
C ARG A 180 0.75 -16.44 -7.87
N GLU A 181 -0.39 -16.85 -8.39
CA GLU A 181 -1.68 -16.19 -8.15
C GLU A 181 -2.38 -16.67 -6.85
N PRO A 182 -3.27 -15.86 -6.24
CA PRO A 182 -3.61 -14.49 -6.62
C PRO A 182 -2.55 -13.46 -6.16
N VAL A 183 -2.34 -12.39 -6.92
CA VAL A 183 -1.65 -11.19 -6.40
C VAL A 183 -2.56 -10.45 -5.39
N PRO A 184 -2.14 -10.26 -4.12
CA PRO A 184 -2.97 -9.59 -3.12
C PRO A 184 -3.32 -8.14 -3.52
N PRO A 185 -4.60 -7.71 -3.44
CA PRO A 185 -4.97 -6.33 -3.70
C PRO A 185 -4.37 -5.38 -2.65
N VAL A 186 -4.03 -4.17 -3.09
CA VAL A 186 -3.36 -3.16 -2.26
C VAL A 186 -4.28 -1.97 -1.99
N ALA A 187 -4.53 -1.70 -0.71
CA ALA A 187 -5.17 -0.49 -0.22
C ALA A 187 -4.12 0.53 0.25
N VAL A 188 -4.46 1.82 0.20
CA VAL A 188 -3.54 2.90 0.56
C VAL A 188 -4.03 3.66 1.79
N LEU A 189 -3.12 3.90 2.74
CA LEU A 189 -3.24 4.91 3.78
C LEU A 189 -2.31 6.07 3.42
N PRO A 190 -2.84 7.23 2.97
CA PRO A 190 -2.02 8.33 2.47
C PRO A 190 -1.25 8.98 3.61
N LEU A 191 -0.01 8.52 3.84
CA LEU A 191 0.92 9.06 4.83
C LEU A 191 2.01 9.91 4.16
N GLY A 192 2.01 10.06 2.83
CA GLY A 192 3.00 10.87 2.10
C GLY A 192 2.58 12.32 1.86
N THR A 193 3.44 13.07 1.17
CA THR A 193 3.14 14.37 0.58
C THR A 193 2.59 14.23 -0.84
N GLY A 194 3.18 13.34 -1.64
CA GLY A 194 2.64 12.82 -2.89
C GLY A 194 1.79 11.58 -2.62
N ASN A 195 0.48 11.70 -2.87
CA ASN A 195 -0.52 10.64 -2.68
C ASN A 195 -1.47 10.59 -3.89
N ASP A 196 -0.93 10.75 -5.09
CA ASP A 196 -1.72 10.82 -6.33
C ASP A 196 -2.44 9.49 -6.61
N LEU A 197 -1.78 8.36 -6.36
CA LEU A 197 -2.41 7.05 -6.49
C LEU A 197 -3.57 6.91 -5.50
N SER A 198 -3.36 7.34 -4.26
CA SER A 198 -4.41 7.35 -3.24
C SER A 198 -5.61 8.23 -3.64
N ARG A 199 -5.39 9.39 -4.28
CA ARG A 199 -6.46 10.26 -4.79
C ARG A 199 -7.24 9.59 -5.92
N SER A 200 -6.54 9.01 -6.89
CA SER A 200 -7.14 8.34 -8.05
C SER A 200 -8.07 7.18 -7.66
N PHE A 201 -7.72 6.44 -6.61
CA PHE A 201 -8.50 5.31 -6.09
C PHE A 201 -9.41 5.69 -4.89
N GLY A 202 -9.53 6.99 -4.58
CA GLY A 202 -10.44 7.49 -3.55
C GLY A 202 -10.05 7.16 -2.11
N TRP A 203 -8.81 6.78 -1.83
CA TRP A 203 -8.26 6.57 -0.48
C TRP A 203 -7.98 7.88 0.28
N GLY A 204 -8.05 9.01 -0.42
CA GLY A 204 -7.87 10.35 0.12
C GLY A 204 -6.53 10.96 -0.25
N GLY A 205 -6.39 12.28 -0.08
CA GLY A 205 -5.20 13.01 -0.52
C GLY A 205 -4.15 13.29 0.56
N SER A 206 -4.48 13.07 1.83
CA SER A 206 -3.63 13.39 2.98
C SER A 206 -4.01 12.57 4.21
N PHE A 207 -3.08 12.46 5.14
CA PHE A 207 -3.33 11.77 6.41
C PHE A 207 -4.33 12.58 7.26
N PRO A 208 -5.46 12.00 7.71
CA PRO A 208 -6.52 12.77 8.38
C PRO A 208 -6.10 13.32 9.75
N ILE A 209 -6.59 14.51 10.12
CA ILE A 209 -6.38 15.08 11.47
C ILE A 209 -6.91 14.12 12.55
N PHE A 210 -8.11 13.57 12.35
CA PHE A 210 -8.73 12.56 13.22
C PHE A 210 -8.38 11.12 12.76
N TRP A 211 -7.10 10.85 12.55
CA TRP A 211 -6.62 9.62 11.91
C TRP A 211 -7.03 8.33 12.65
N LYS A 212 -7.13 8.31 13.98
CA LYS A 212 -7.45 7.07 14.74
C LYS A 212 -8.77 6.44 14.28
N SER A 213 -9.81 7.25 14.06
CA SER A 213 -11.10 6.78 13.57
C SER A 213 -11.08 6.54 12.05
N ALA A 214 -10.26 7.31 11.32
CA ALA A 214 -10.10 7.13 9.88
C ALA A 214 -9.40 5.81 9.54
N VAL A 215 -8.37 5.41 10.28
CA VAL A 215 -7.65 4.13 10.11
C VAL A 215 -8.62 2.96 10.19
N LYS A 216 -9.50 2.92 11.21
CA LYS A 216 -10.52 1.87 11.31
C LYS A 216 -11.44 1.82 10.09
N ARG A 217 -11.86 3.00 9.58
CA ARG A 217 -12.69 3.08 8.37
C ARG A 217 -11.94 2.59 7.14
N SER A 218 -10.68 2.97 6.98
CA SER A 218 -9.85 2.53 5.86
C SER A 218 -9.61 1.03 5.90
N LEU A 219 -9.34 0.44 7.07
CA LEU A 219 -9.21 -1.01 7.25
C LEU A 219 -10.50 -1.74 6.87
N LEU A 220 -11.64 -1.28 7.38
CA LEU A 220 -12.93 -1.87 7.02
C LEU A 220 -13.22 -1.75 5.52
N ARG A 221 -12.98 -0.55 4.96
CA ARG A 221 -13.14 -0.27 3.54
C ARG A 221 -12.29 -1.20 2.68
N ALA A 222 -11.03 -1.46 3.07
CA ALA A 222 -10.15 -2.37 2.34
C ALA A 222 -10.66 -3.82 2.34
N ILE A 223 -11.53 -4.21 3.28
CA ILE A 223 -12.18 -5.52 3.31
C ILE A 223 -13.46 -5.53 2.47
N THR A 224 -14.26 -4.46 2.54
CA THR A 224 -15.63 -4.44 2.00
C THR A 224 -15.77 -3.86 0.60
N ASP A 225 -14.90 -2.92 0.22
CA ASP A 225 -15.00 -2.25 -1.07
C ASP A 225 -14.51 -3.16 -2.20
N PRO A 226 -15.07 -3.00 -3.42
CA PRO A 226 -14.63 -3.78 -4.57
C PRO A 226 -13.18 -3.47 -4.93
N VAL A 227 -12.48 -4.49 -5.43
CA VAL A 227 -11.14 -4.35 -5.97
C VAL A 227 -11.22 -3.65 -7.33
N CYS A 228 -10.31 -2.71 -7.55
CA CYS A 228 -10.11 -2.02 -8.81
C CYS A 228 -8.81 -2.49 -9.47
N HIS A 229 -8.80 -2.59 -10.80
CA HIS A 229 -7.58 -2.89 -11.55
C HIS A 229 -6.75 -1.63 -11.74
N LEU A 230 -5.43 -1.83 -11.77
CA LEU A 230 -4.43 -0.80 -12.02
C LEU A 230 -3.61 -1.23 -13.23
N ASP A 231 -3.52 -0.36 -14.22
CA ASP A 231 -2.63 -0.59 -15.36
C ASP A 231 -1.17 -0.39 -14.94
N SER A 232 -0.30 -1.29 -15.36
CA SER A 232 1.15 -1.21 -15.16
C SER A 232 1.84 -1.05 -16.51
N TRP A 233 2.69 -0.04 -16.64
CA TRP A 233 3.38 0.26 -17.90
C TRP A 233 4.84 -0.17 -17.80
N HIS A 234 5.28 -1.01 -18.74
CA HIS A 234 6.68 -1.34 -18.92
C HIS A 234 7.27 -0.43 -20.00
N LEU A 235 8.26 0.38 -19.64
CA LEU A 235 8.88 1.36 -20.54
C LEU A 235 10.31 0.91 -20.87
N LEU A 236 10.58 0.68 -22.15
CA LEU A 236 11.94 0.51 -22.66
C LEU A 236 12.45 1.86 -23.17
N VAL A 237 13.56 2.34 -22.60
CA VAL A 237 14.20 3.58 -23.03
C VAL A 237 15.53 3.22 -23.69
N SER A 238 15.68 3.54 -24.98
CA SER A 238 16.90 3.34 -25.75
C SER A 238 17.57 4.67 -26.04
N MET A 239 18.87 4.78 -25.80
CA MET A 239 19.67 5.93 -26.22
C MET A 239 20.24 5.75 -27.63
N PRO A 240 20.45 6.83 -28.41
CA PRO A 240 21.25 6.79 -29.63
C PRO A 240 22.66 6.25 -29.32
N SER A 241 23.23 5.47 -30.25
CA SER A 241 24.47 4.72 -30.04
C SER A 241 25.62 5.61 -29.53
N GLY A 242 26.13 5.28 -28.34
CA GLY A 242 27.39 5.82 -27.79
C GLY A 242 27.25 6.77 -26.60
N GLU A 243 26.05 7.28 -26.30
CA GLU A 243 25.84 8.13 -25.12
C GLU A 243 25.29 7.32 -23.94
N VAL A 244 26.15 7.06 -22.96
CA VAL A 244 25.72 6.56 -21.65
C VAL A 244 25.27 7.77 -20.83
N VAL A 245 23.97 7.88 -20.60
CA VAL A 245 23.39 8.91 -19.74
C VAL A 245 22.83 8.25 -18.49
N ASP A 246 23.13 8.82 -17.33
CA ASP A 246 22.49 8.39 -16.09
C ASP A 246 20.97 8.63 -16.19
N PRO A 247 20.13 7.60 -16.01
CA PRO A 247 18.70 7.79 -16.03
C PRO A 247 18.30 8.77 -14.91
N PRO A 248 17.22 9.56 -15.11
CA PRO A 248 16.64 10.34 -14.02
C PRO A 248 16.43 9.45 -12.79
N HIS A 249 16.60 9.97 -11.58
CA HIS A 249 16.42 9.20 -10.33
C HIS A 249 15.07 8.47 -10.23
N SER A 250 14.06 8.90 -10.98
CA SER A 250 12.74 8.29 -11.09
C SER A 250 12.70 6.99 -11.89
N LEU A 251 13.72 6.69 -12.68
CA LEU A 251 13.85 5.48 -13.49
C LEU A 251 14.93 4.58 -12.88
N LYS A 252 14.55 3.35 -12.54
CA LYS A 252 15.49 2.32 -12.09
C LYS A 252 15.73 1.32 -13.23
N PRO A 253 16.99 1.01 -13.56
CA PRO A 253 17.28 -0.09 -14.48
C PRO A 253 16.64 -1.36 -13.92
N THR A 254 15.83 -2.04 -14.74
CA THR A 254 15.14 -3.27 -14.31
C THR A 254 15.78 -4.49 -14.99
N GLU A 255 16.05 -4.42 -16.30
CA GLU A 255 16.79 -5.44 -17.07
C GLU A 255 17.53 -4.77 -18.25
N GLU A 256 18.73 -5.26 -18.61
CA GLU A 256 19.36 -4.93 -19.90
C GLU A 256 18.75 -5.82 -20.98
N CYS A 257 17.89 -5.26 -21.82
CA CYS A 257 17.32 -5.99 -22.95
C CYS A 257 18.27 -5.85 -24.15
N SER A 258 19.00 -6.92 -24.47
CA SER A 258 19.73 -7.00 -25.73
C SER A 258 18.73 -7.19 -26.87
N LEU A 259 18.38 -6.11 -27.57
CA LEU A 259 17.74 -6.24 -28.87
C LEU A 259 18.80 -6.73 -29.85
N GLU A 260 18.87 -8.03 -30.09
CA GLU A 260 19.53 -8.54 -31.29
C GLU A 260 18.78 -7.94 -32.50
N GLN A 261 19.46 -7.01 -33.19
CA GLN A 261 19.00 -6.43 -34.46
C GLN A 261 19.20 -7.40 -35.62
#